data_AF-A0A7I7WSC7-F1
#
_entry.id   AF-A0A7I7WSC7-F1
#
_cell.length_a   1.000
_cell.length_b   1.000
_cell.length_c   1.000
_cell.angle_alpha   90.00
_cell.angle_beta   90.00
_cell.angle_gamma   90.00
#
_symmetry.space_group_name_H-M   'P 1'
#
loop_
_entity.id
_entity.type
_entity.pdbx_description
1 polymer ?
#
loop_
_entity_poly.entity_id
_entity_poly.type
_entity_poly.pdbx_seq_one_letter_code
_entity_poly.pdbx_strand_id
1 'polypeptide(L)'
;MSKQDYDDELRSEQTYVDGLYARLDAERARVKGKYSDALAAPVDRMDGGTLVARDVEVRALAKQATRLQVADSGLCFGRLDSVTGERSYIGRIGILDEDKEPVLLDWRAPAARAFYIATAASPEDMRLRRQFHTRGRRLVDFTDEVLGRPTGDERGDAALLAAINAPRGGGMRDIVATIQAEQDEIIRSDHLGVMVIEGGPGTGKTVVALHRVAYLLYTQRKRMERHGVLVIGPNPAFLDHIGRVLPSLGESDVVFMTVGGLVPGMRVTAEDADEVARVKGSLKMLDVLAAAVADRQRLPKDPLPIELADVTVRIDADTAEWAREEARTSGKPHNDARHVFTEIITYVLTERAIARIGRGWLTREDRDAWEQLRTTLIDELADHKVFTAALDELWPILTPQGLLAELYSSPERLRAAQGDEVLHRVDGHA
;
A
#
# COMPACT_ATOMS: atom_id res chain seq x y z
N MET A 1 -30.81 -39.79 5.59
CA MET A 1 -30.37 -39.79 7.01
C MET A 1 -31.59 -39.64 7.92
N SER A 2 -31.73 -40.42 9.00
CA SER A 2 -32.85 -40.23 9.94
C SER A 2 -32.63 -38.97 10.79
N LYS A 3 -33.69 -38.44 11.43
CA LYS A 3 -33.57 -37.27 12.30
C LYS A 3 -32.63 -37.53 13.50
N GLN A 4 -32.62 -38.76 14.01
CA GLN A 4 -31.77 -39.14 15.13
C GLN A 4 -30.29 -39.23 14.71
N ASP A 5 -30.02 -39.80 13.52
CA ASP A 5 -28.67 -39.82 12.96
C ASP A 5 -28.15 -38.39 12.67
N TYR A 6 -29.03 -37.48 12.23
CA TYR A 6 -28.69 -36.07 12.02
C TYR A 6 -28.27 -35.38 13.32
N ASP A 7 -29.05 -35.55 14.39
CA ASP A 7 -28.77 -34.94 15.68
C ASP A 7 -27.50 -35.53 16.34
N ASP A 8 -27.22 -36.82 16.11
CA ASP A 8 -25.99 -37.48 16.57
C ASP A 8 -24.75 -36.95 15.83
N GLU A 9 -24.82 -36.83 14.50
CA GLU A 9 -23.77 -36.22 13.70
C GLU A 9 -23.55 -34.75 14.08
N LEU A 10 -24.61 -33.94 14.24
CA LEU A 10 -24.48 -32.54 14.62
C LEU A 10 -23.76 -32.37 15.98
N ARG A 11 -24.02 -33.25 16.94
CA ARG A 11 -23.33 -33.25 18.24
C ARG A 11 -21.86 -33.68 18.13
N SER A 12 -21.57 -34.68 17.29
CA SER A 12 -20.21 -35.11 17.00
C SER A 12 -19.40 -33.96 16.39
N GLU A 13 -19.97 -33.27 15.40
CA GLU A 13 -19.35 -32.12 14.73
C GLU A 13 -19.14 -30.94 15.68
N GLN A 14 -20.14 -30.63 16.53
CA GLN A 14 -19.98 -29.61 17.56
C GLN A 14 -18.82 -29.94 18.51
N THR A 15 -18.70 -31.20 18.94
CA THR A 15 -17.61 -31.63 19.84
C THR A 15 -16.25 -31.46 19.17
N TYR A 16 -16.15 -31.78 17.88
CA TYR A 16 -14.92 -31.58 17.11
C TYR A 16 -14.56 -30.09 17.01
N VAL A 17 -15.52 -29.25 16.65
CA VAL A 17 -15.33 -27.80 16.50
C VAL A 17 -15.02 -27.13 17.84
N ASP A 18 -15.61 -27.58 18.94
CA ASP A 18 -15.25 -27.12 20.29
C ASP A 18 -13.78 -27.45 20.61
N GLY A 19 -13.30 -28.63 20.22
CA GLY A 19 -11.89 -28.99 20.30
C GLY A 19 -10.97 -28.08 19.50
N LEU A 20 -11.39 -27.67 18.29
CA LEU A 20 -10.65 -26.70 17.47
C LEU A 20 -10.59 -25.32 18.14
N TYR A 21 -11.70 -24.84 18.71
CA TYR A 21 -11.70 -23.58 19.45
C TYR A 21 -10.85 -23.64 20.71
N ALA A 22 -10.88 -24.76 21.44
CA ALA A 22 -10.03 -24.96 22.61
C ALA A 22 -8.53 -24.88 22.26
N ARG A 23 -8.14 -25.51 21.15
CA ARG A 23 -6.76 -25.41 20.62
C ARG A 23 -6.40 -23.99 20.20
N LEU A 24 -7.29 -23.30 19.49
CA LEU A 24 -7.08 -21.90 19.09
C LEU A 24 -6.93 -20.99 20.31
N ASP A 25 -7.78 -21.14 21.33
CA ASP A 25 -7.73 -20.34 22.54
C ASP A 25 -6.47 -20.63 23.38
N ALA A 26 -6.05 -21.89 23.47
CA ALA A 26 -4.80 -22.26 24.12
C ALA A 26 -3.59 -21.62 23.41
N GLU A 27 -3.58 -21.64 22.08
CA GLU A 27 -2.53 -21.01 21.29
C GLU A 27 -2.55 -19.47 21.41
N ARG A 28 -3.72 -18.84 21.39
CA ARG A 28 -3.90 -17.39 21.68
C ARG A 28 -3.35 -17.04 23.06
N ALA A 29 -3.68 -17.82 24.08
CA ALA A 29 -3.19 -17.61 25.45
C ALA A 29 -1.67 -17.76 25.52
N ARG A 30 -1.11 -18.79 24.88
CA ARG A 30 0.33 -19.04 24.82
C ARG A 30 1.09 -17.89 24.15
N VAL A 31 0.62 -17.43 22.99
CA VAL A 31 1.23 -16.30 22.26
C VAL A 31 1.12 -15.00 23.05
N LYS A 32 -0.02 -14.75 23.70
CA LYS A 32 -0.21 -13.59 24.58
C LYS A 32 0.72 -13.61 25.79
N GLY A 33 0.92 -14.78 26.40
CA GLY A 33 1.88 -14.98 27.48
C GLY A 33 3.29 -14.62 27.03
N LYS A 34 3.78 -15.26 25.96
CA LYS A 34 5.09 -14.96 25.35
C LYS A 34 5.26 -13.49 24.99
N TYR A 35 4.22 -12.86 24.43
CA TYR A 35 4.25 -11.44 24.08
C TYR A 35 4.44 -10.55 25.30
N SER A 36 3.75 -10.87 26.40
CA SER A 36 3.86 -10.14 27.67
C SER A 36 5.24 -10.35 28.29
N ASP A 37 5.76 -11.57 28.25
CA ASP A 37 7.10 -11.92 28.74
C ASP A 37 8.20 -11.20 27.94
N ALA A 38 8.09 -11.17 26.61
CA ALA A 38 9.03 -10.48 25.73
C ALA A 38 9.02 -8.95 25.97
N LEU A 39 7.86 -8.35 26.25
CA LEU A 39 7.77 -6.94 26.62
C LEU A 39 8.40 -6.64 27.99
N ALA A 40 8.25 -7.56 28.94
CA ALA A 40 8.79 -7.44 30.30
C ALA A 40 10.27 -7.85 30.40
N ALA A 41 10.84 -8.44 29.34
CA ALA A 41 12.21 -8.91 29.33
C ALA A 41 13.21 -7.77 29.63
N PRO A 42 14.21 -8.01 30.49
CA PRO A 42 15.20 -7.00 30.83
C PRO A 42 16.00 -6.61 29.59
N VAL A 43 16.27 -5.31 29.47
CA VAL A 43 17.05 -4.74 28.38
C VAL A 43 18.33 -4.17 28.95
N ASP A 44 19.45 -4.59 28.40
CA ASP A 44 20.73 -3.94 28.68
C ASP A 44 20.83 -2.66 27.85
N ARG A 45 20.84 -1.50 28.50
CA ARG A 45 20.96 -0.20 27.82
C ARG A 45 22.37 0.06 27.28
N MET A 46 23.37 -0.68 27.76
CA MET A 46 24.75 -0.59 27.31
C MET A 46 24.98 -1.46 26.05
N ASP A 47 24.17 -2.51 25.85
CA ASP A 47 24.18 -3.37 24.67
C ASP A 47 22.91 -3.20 23.83
N GLY A 48 23.01 -2.32 22.82
CA GLY A 48 21.93 -2.07 21.86
C GLY A 48 21.42 -3.32 21.12
N GLY A 49 22.17 -4.44 21.12
CA GLY A 49 21.72 -5.71 20.56
C GLY A 49 20.50 -6.29 21.28
N THR A 50 20.42 -6.12 22.60
CA THR A 50 19.29 -6.64 23.41
C THR A 50 17.97 -5.93 23.08
N LEU A 51 18.02 -4.61 22.84
CA LEU A 51 16.87 -3.82 22.39
C LEU A 51 16.34 -4.31 21.04
N VAL A 52 17.24 -4.49 20.07
CA VAL A 52 16.87 -4.93 18.73
C VAL A 52 16.28 -6.34 18.75
N ALA A 53 16.89 -7.26 19.48
CA ALA A 53 16.40 -8.64 19.61
C ALA A 53 14.99 -8.68 20.22
N ARG A 54 14.75 -7.92 21.30
CA ARG A 54 13.43 -7.81 21.93
C ARG A 54 12.40 -7.24 20.96
N ASP A 55 12.72 -6.16 20.26
CA ASP A 55 11.80 -5.51 19.33
C ASP A 55 11.44 -6.44 18.15
N VAL A 56 12.39 -7.25 17.67
CA VAL A 56 12.14 -8.28 16.65
C VAL A 56 11.18 -9.35 17.18
N GLU A 57 11.41 -9.86 18.39
CA GLU A 57 10.57 -10.89 19.02
C GLU A 57 9.14 -10.37 19.28
N VAL A 58 9.02 -9.18 19.87
CA VAL A 58 7.73 -8.52 20.14
C VAL A 58 6.94 -8.32 18.86
N ARG A 59 7.57 -7.88 17.77
CA ARG A 59 6.92 -7.72 16.46
C ARG A 59 6.47 -9.07 15.88
N ALA A 60 7.30 -10.11 15.98
CA ALA A 60 6.95 -11.44 15.50
C ALA A 60 5.74 -12.02 16.26
N LEU A 61 5.74 -11.89 17.59
CA LEU A 61 4.63 -12.32 18.45
C LEU A 61 3.36 -11.51 18.22
N ALA A 62 3.47 -10.19 18.03
CA ALA A 62 2.32 -9.34 17.67
C ALA A 62 1.67 -9.78 16.35
N LYS A 63 2.50 -10.07 15.33
CA LYS A 63 2.03 -10.58 14.03
C LYS A 63 1.34 -11.94 14.19
N GLN A 64 1.91 -12.85 14.98
CA GLN A 64 1.31 -14.15 15.26
C GLN A 64 -0.02 -14.01 16.02
N ALA A 65 -0.08 -13.14 17.03
CA ALA A 65 -1.30 -12.87 17.78
C ALA A 65 -2.41 -12.34 16.86
N THR A 66 -2.08 -11.40 15.97
CA THR A 66 -3.02 -10.83 15.01
C THR A 66 -3.55 -11.88 14.03
N ARG A 67 -2.69 -12.77 13.51
CA ARG A 67 -3.12 -13.90 12.67
C ARG A 67 -4.09 -14.83 13.38
N LEU A 68 -3.93 -15.01 14.70
CA LEU A 68 -4.83 -15.82 15.53
C LEU A 68 -6.11 -15.07 15.91
N GLN A 69 -6.20 -13.75 15.70
CA GLN A 69 -7.43 -12.95 15.86
C GLN A 69 -8.39 -13.14 14.66
N VAL A 70 -8.59 -14.38 14.25
CA VAL A 70 -9.67 -14.78 13.35
C VAL A 70 -11.01 -14.51 14.04
N ALA A 71 -12.03 -14.16 13.27
CA ALA A 71 -13.38 -14.03 13.79
C ALA A 71 -13.78 -15.28 14.59
N ASP A 72 -14.31 -15.10 15.80
CA ASP A 72 -14.81 -16.20 16.66
C ASP A 72 -16.04 -16.92 16.05
N SER A 73 -16.47 -16.51 14.85
CA SER A 73 -17.54 -17.15 14.09
C SER A 73 -16.98 -17.83 12.87
N GLY A 74 -17.35 -19.10 12.67
CA GLY A 74 -17.02 -19.87 11.47
C GLY A 74 -15.52 -20.18 11.33
N LEU A 75 -14.84 -20.54 12.43
CA LEU A 75 -13.47 -21.07 12.39
C LEU A 75 -13.37 -22.25 11.41
N CYS A 76 -14.25 -23.24 11.58
CA CYS A 76 -14.46 -24.35 10.66
C CYS A 76 -15.84 -24.17 10.01
N PHE A 77 -15.87 -24.19 8.69
CA PHE A 77 -17.11 -23.99 7.91
C PHE A 77 -17.46 -25.18 7.03
N GLY A 78 -16.63 -26.22 7.00
CA GLY A 78 -16.99 -27.44 6.32
C GLY A 78 -16.01 -28.58 6.52
N ARG A 79 -16.39 -29.73 5.96
CA ARG A 79 -15.66 -30.99 5.99
C ARG A 79 -15.71 -31.63 4.59
N LEU A 80 -14.62 -32.26 4.19
CA LEU A 80 -14.55 -33.15 3.05
C LEU A 80 -14.32 -34.57 3.52
N ASP A 81 -15.05 -35.51 2.95
CA ASP A 81 -14.78 -36.93 3.10
C ASP A 81 -14.25 -37.46 1.76
N SER A 82 -13.04 -38.03 1.77
CA SER A 82 -12.45 -38.63 0.57
C SER A 82 -13.12 -39.96 0.22
N VAL A 83 -12.87 -40.46 -1.00
CA VAL A 83 -13.28 -41.83 -1.39
C VAL A 83 -12.61 -42.91 -0.54
N THR A 84 -11.47 -42.61 0.10
CA THR A 84 -10.76 -43.52 1.01
C THR A 84 -11.28 -43.46 2.46
N GLY A 85 -12.22 -42.57 2.75
CA GLY A 85 -12.82 -42.40 4.08
C GLY A 85 -12.04 -41.44 5.00
N GLU A 86 -11.03 -40.76 4.47
CA GLU A 86 -10.29 -39.72 5.20
C GLU A 86 -11.15 -38.46 5.33
N ARG A 87 -11.11 -37.83 6.52
CA ARG A 87 -11.87 -36.62 6.82
C ARG A 87 -10.94 -35.42 6.91
N SER A 88 -11.22 -34.41 6.12
CA SER A 88 -10.49 -33.14 6.11
C SER A 88 -11.42 -31.99 6.50
N TYR A 89 -11.15 -31.32 7.61
CA TYR A 89 -11.91 -30.13 8.02
C TYR A 89 -11.31 -28.88 7.39
N ILE A 90 -12.17 -28.00 6.89
CA ILE A 90 -11.78 -26.77 6.20
C ILE A 90 -12.17 -25.57 7.05
N GLY A 91 -11.24 -24.63 7.20
CA GLY A 91 -11.41 -23.45 8.04
C GLY A 91 -10.68 -22.22 7.55
N ARG A 92 -10.89 -21.12 8.28
CA ARG A 92 -10.29 -19.81 7.97
C ARG A 92 -8.77 -19.79 8.15
N ILE A 93 -8.26 -20.63 9.05
CA ILE A 93 -6.85 -20.80 9.35
C ILE A 93 -6.52 -22.28 9.50
N GLY A 94 -5.25 -22.61 9.29
CA GLY A 94 -4.73 -23.94 9.62
C GLY A 94 -4.53 -24.12 11.13
N ILE A 95 -4.98 -25.26 11.67
CA ILE A 95 -4.66 -25.71 13.03
C ILE A 95 -3.97 -27.07 12.91
N LEU A 96 -2.87 -27.21 13.63
CA LEU A 96 -2.12 -28.46 13.76
C LEU A 96 -2.35 -29.03 15.16
N ASP A 97 -2.25 -30.35 15.29
CA ASP A 97 -2.17 -31.00 16.60
C ASP A 97 -0.72 -31.04 17.14
N GLU A 98 -0.54 -31.80 18.23
CA GLU A 98 0.74 -31.95 18.92
C GLU A 98 1.79 -32.68 18.07
N ASP A 99 1.36 -33.60 17.20
CA ASP A 99 2.19 -34.35 16.26
C ASP A 99 2.47 -33.57 14.96
N LYS A 100 1.93 -32.35 14.86
CA LYS A 100 1.98 -31.43 13.70
C LYS A 100 1.15 -31.91 12.51
N GLU A 101 0.19 -32.78 12.75
CA GLU A 101 -0.79 -33.19 11.74
C GLU A 101 -1.91 -32.14 11.62
N PRO A 102 -2.40 -31.84 10.41
CA PRO A 102 -3.43 -30.85 10.20
C PRO A 102 -4.79 -31.35 10.67
N VAL A 103 -5.29 -30.73 11.74
CA VAL A 103 -6.65 -30.97 12.27
C VAL A 103 -7.68 -29.98 11.73
N LEU A 104 -7.23 -28.86 11.19
CA LEU A 104 -8.03 -27.94 10.40
C LEU A 104 -7.17 -27.42 9.25
N LEU A 105 -7.62 -27.61 8.03
CA LEU A 105 -6.96 -27.09 6.84
C LEU A 105 -7.34 -25.62 6.63
N ASP A 106 -6.34 -24.81 6.34
CA ASP A 106 -6.57 -23.45 5.85
C ASP A 106 -7.21 -23.51 4.47
N TRP A 107 -8.28 -22.74 4.26
CA TRP A 107 -8.99 -22.67 2.99
C TRP A 107 -8.08 -22.32 1.81
N ARG A 108 -6.96 -21.62 2.05
CA ARG A 108 -6.00 -21.22 1.01
C ARG A 108 -5.05 -22.34 0.62
N ALA A 109 -4.98 -23.42 1.40
CA ALA A 109 -4.13 -24.55 1.09
C ALA A 109 -4.58 -25.23 -0.22
N PRO A 110 -3.65 -25.76 -1.04
CA PRO A 110 -4.00 -26.57 -2.21
C PRO A 110 -4.88 -27.77 -1.85
N ALA A 111 -4.64 -28.40 -0.69
CA ALA A 111 -5.45 -29.52 -0.18
C ALA A 111 -6.91 -29.15 0.09
N ALA A 112 -7.23 -27.88 0.33
CA ALA A 112 -8.60 -27.40 0.54
C ALA A 112 -9.33 -27.07 -0.78
N ARG A 113 -8.64 -27.10 -1.94
CA ARG A 113 -9.20 -26.65 -3.22
C ARG A 113 -10.44 -27.46 -3.64
N ALA A 114 -10.43 -28.77 -3.40
CA ALA A 114 -11.55 -29.65 -3.69
C ALA A 114 -12.85 -29.19 -3.01
N PHE A 115 -12.78 -28.48 -1.89
CA PHE A 115 -13.97 -27.95 -1.21
C PHE A 115 -14.76 -26.96 -2.08
N TYR A 116 -14.11 -26.29 -3.03
CA TYR A 116 -14.74 -25.29 -3.90
C TYR A 116 -15.06 -25.81 -5.28
N ILE A 117 -14.14 -26.57 -5.88
CA ILE A 117 -14.24 -26.97 -7.29
C ILE A 117 -14.85 -28.35 -7.49
N ALA A 118 -14.89 -29.21 -6.46
CA ALA A 118 -15.39 -30.55 -6.62
C ALA A 118 -16.89 -30.53 -6.90
N THR A 119 -17.30 -31.36 -7.86
CA THR A 119 -18.68 -31.52 -8.32
C THR A 119 -19.02 -33.00 -8.50
N ALA A 120 -20.28 -33.31 -8.77
CA ALA A 120 -20.70 -34.67 -9.13
C ALA A 120 -19.95 -35.21 -10.39
N ALA A 121 -19.57 -34.33 -11.31
CA ALA A 121 -18.88 -34.69 -12.55
C ALA A 121 -17.35 -34.77 -12.42
N SER A 122 -16.75 -33.89 -11.60
CA SER A 122 -15.32 -33.93 -11.23
C SER A 122 -15.20 -33.90 -9.70
N PRO A 123 -15.21 -35.07 -9.03
CA PRO A 123 -15.22 -35.13 -7.57
C PRO A 123 -13.89 -34.83 -6.89
N GLU A 124 -12.77 -34.73 -7.63
CA GLU A 124 -11.43 -34.49 -7.07
C GLU A 124 -11.07 -35.49 -5.94
N ASP A 125 -11.37 -36.78 -6.13
CA ASP A 125 -11.23 -37.86 -5.15
C ASP A 125 -12.04 -37.70 -3.84
N MET A 126 -13.02 -36.79 -3.85
CA MET A 126 -13.94 -36.57 -2.74
C MET A 126 -15.27 -37.29 -2.94
N ARG A 127 -15.89 -37.70 -1.84
CA ARG A 127 -17.20 -38.38 -1.80
C ARG A 127 -18.29 -37.50 -1.21
N LEU A 128 -17.96 -36.74 -0.18
CA LEU A 128 -18.93 -35.90 0.53
C LEU A 128 -18.32 -34.53 0.81
N ARG A 129 -19.10 -33.49 0.58
CA ARG A 129 -18.85 -32.14 1.07
C ARG A 129 -19.92 -31.79 2.08
N ARG A 130 -19.52 -31.54 3.32
CA ARG A 130 -20.39 -31.04 4.39
C ARG A 130 -20.11 -29.57 4.64
N GLN A 131 -21.15 -28.75 4.62
CA GLN A 131 -21.08 -27.32 4.93
C GLN A 131 -21.71 -27.06 6.29
N PHE A 132 -21.02 -26.32 7.15
CA PHE A 132 -21.49 -25.98 8.49
C PHE A 132 -22.09 -24.58 8.54
N HIS A 133 -23.29 -24.47 9.08
CA HIS A 133 -23.86 -23.18 9.44
C HIS A 133 -23.58 -22.91 10.91
N THR A 134 -22.85 -21.84 11.20
CA THR A 134 -22.42 -21.48 12.55
C THR A 134 -22.97 -20.14 12.98
N ARG A 135 -23.24 -20.02 14.29
CA ARG A 135 -23.52 -18.74 14.96
C ARG A 135 -22.50 -18.58 16.07
N GLY A 136 -21.45 -17.79 15.82
CA GLY A 136 -20.28 -17.75 16.70
C GLY A 136 -19.61 -19.12 16.72
N ARG A 137 -19.43 -19.69 17.91
CA ARG A 137 -18.77 -20.98 18.12
C ARG A 137 -19.72 -22.19 18.04
N ARG A 138 -21.02 -21.96 17.88
CA ARG A 138 -22.04 -23.02 17.84
C ARG A 138 -22.43 -23.36 16.41
N LEU A 139 -22.42 -24.66 16.08
CA LEU A 139 -23.07 -25.22 14.90
C LEU A 139 -24.59 -25.17 15.10
N VAL A 140 -25.25 -24.55 14.14
CA VAL A 140 -26.71 -24.45 14.08
C VAL A 140 -27.25 -25.64 13.31
N ASP A 141 -26.66 -25.93 12.15
CA ASP A 141 -26.99 -27.03 11.28
C ASP A 141 -25.81 -27.32 10.33
N PHE A 142 -25.95 -28.37 9.52
CA PHE A 142 -25.07 -28.66 8.39
C PHE A 142 -25.85 -29.14 7.18
N THR A 143 -25.24 -29.00 6.00
CA THR A 143 -25.76 -29.52 4.73
C THR A 143 -24.73 -30.40 4.05
N ASP A 144 -25.17 -31.56 3.58
CA ASP A 144 -24.34 -32.54 2.88
C ASP A 144 -24.59 -32.48 1.38
N GLU A 145 -23.51 -32.57 0.61
CA GLU A 145 -23.49 -32.69 -0.83
C GLU A 145 -22.64 -33.88 -1.23
N VAL A 146 -23.24 -34.78 -2.00
CA VAL A 146 -22.58 -35.99 -2.49
C VAL A 146 -21.83 -35.64 -3.78
N LEU A 147 -20.55 -35.98 -3.80
CA LEU A 147 -19.66 -35.77 -4.93
C LEU A 147 -19.45 -37.13 -5.65
N GLY A 148 -19.39 -37.10 -6.98
CA GLY A 148 -19.39 -38.30 -7.82
C GLY A 148 -20.78 -38.85 -8.16
N ARG A 149 -20.83 -40.11 -8.61
CA ARG A 149 -22.11 -40.79 -8.95
C ARG A 149 -22.86 -41.17 -7.67
N PRO A 150 -24.10 -40.70 -7.47
CA PRO A 150 -24.88 -41.05 -6.29
C PRO A 150 -25.19 -42.55 -6.29
N THR A 151 -24.83 -43.23 -5.21
CA THR A 151 -25.28 -44.61 -4.95
C THR A 151 -26.55 -44.57 -4.11
N GLY A 152 -27.66 -44.04 -4.64
CA GLY A 152 -28.94 -43.99 -3.94
C GLY A 152 -29.79 -42.73 -4.18
N ASP A 153 -30.91 -42.63 -3.44
CA ASP A 153 -31.97 -41.61 -3.54
C ASP A 153 -31.65 -40.33 -2.75
N GLU A 154 -30.42 -39.82 -2.90
CA GLU A 154 -29.90 -38.66 -2.16
C GLU A 154 -30.01 -37.40 -3.02
N ARG A 155 -31.07 -36.61 -2.84
CA ARG A 155 -31.31 -35.33 -3.53
C ARG A 155 -30.80 -34.15 -2.70
N GLY A 156 -29.89 -33.35 -3.25
CA GLY A 156 -29.29 -32.18 -2.60
C GLY A 156 -29.53 -30.86 -3.34
N ASP A 157 -30.67 -30.22 -3.10
CA ASP A 157 -30.96 -28.81 -3.49
C ASP A 157 -31.06 -27.88 -2.25
N ALA A 158 -30.77 -28.39 -1.05
CA ALA A 158 -31.02 -27.69 0.21
C ALA A 158 -29.99 -26.58 0.53
N ALA A 159 -28.74 -26.72 0.10
CA ALA A 159 -27.65 -25.77 0.43
C ALA A 159 -27.88 -24.38 -0.20
N LEU A 160 -28.36 -24.35 -1.45
CA LEU A 160 -28.64 -23.11 -2.17
C LEU A 160 -29.80 -22.33 -1.53
N LEU A 161 -30.86 -23.03 -1.09
CA LEU A 161 -32.02 -22.44 -0.44
C LEU A 161 -31.71 -21.93 0.98
N ALA A 162 -30.79 -22.56 1.71
CA ALA A 162 -30.33 -22.10 3.02
C ALA A 162 -29.46 -20.83 2.92
N ALA A 163 -28.56 -20.76 1.93
CA ALA A 163 -27.69 -19.61 1.69
C ALA A 163 -28.48 -18.34 1.31
N ILE A 164 -29.60 -18.49 0.56
CA ILE A 164 -30.49 -17.38 0.18
C ILE A 164 -31.23 -16.79 1.40
N ASN A 165 -31.53 -17.63 2.41
CA ASN A 165 -32.36 -17.24 3.56
C ASN A 165 -31.57 -16.75 4.78
N ALA A 166 -30.23 -16.68 4.70
CA ALA A 166 -29.41 -16.22 5.81
C ALA A 166 -29.66 -14.72 6.13
N PRO A 167 -29.95 -14.35 7.40
CA PRO A 167 -30.32 -12.98 7.77
C PRO A 167 -29.21 -12.01 7.40
N ARG A 168 -29.50 -10.87 6.75
CA ARG A 168 -28.49 -9.86 6.35
C ARG A 168 -28.04 -9.03 7.57
N GLY A 169 -26.73 -8.96 7.82
CA GLY A 169 -26.13 -8.19 8.92
C GLY A 169 -25.47 -6.90 8.43
N GLY A 170 -24.93 -6.09 9.35
CA GLY A 170 -24.19 -4.87 9.02
C GLY A 170 -22.74 -5.15 8.60
N GLY A 171 -22.32 -4.62 7.45
CA GLY A 171 -20.96 -4.79 6.90
C GLY A 171 -20.85 -5.90 5.85
N MET A 172 -19.76 -5.90 5.07
CA MET A 172 -19.50 -6.97 4.10
C MET A 172 -19.21 -8.26 4.85
N ARG A 173 -19.92 -9.33 4.50
CA ARG A 173 -19.60 -10.65 5.02
C ARG A 173 -18.47 -11.26 4.23
N ASP A 174 -17.64 -11.97 4.96
CA ASP A 174 -16.74 -12.92 4.37
C ASP A 174 -17.52 -14.08 3.74
N ILE A 175 -17.08 -14.52 2.55
CA ILE A 175 -17.79 -15.53 1.74
C ILE A 175 -17.02 -16.84 1.67
N VAL A 176 -15.94 -17.03 2.44
CA VAL A 176 -15.06 -18.21 2.30
C VAL A 176 -15.86 -19.51 2.22
N ALA A 177 -16.87 -19.71 3.05
CA ALA A 177 -17.69 -20.92 3.05
C ALA A 177 -18.56 -21.13 1.79
N THR A 178 -18.79 -20.07 1.01
CA THR A 178 -19.72 -20.02 -0.14
C THR A 178 -19.03 -19.59 -1.44
N ILE A 179 -17.70 -19.63 -1.51
CA ILE A 179 -16.96 -19.34 -2.74
C ILE A 179 -17.41 -20.32 -3.84
N GLN A 180 -17.80 -19.79 -4.99
CA GLN A 180 -18.19 -20.58 -6.15
C GLN A 180 -16.96 -20.97 -6.99
N ALA A 181 -17.09 -21.99 -7.85
CA ALA A 181 -15.99 -22.50 -8.66
C ALA A 181 -15.34 -21.41 -9.55
N GLU A 182 -16.15 -20.58 -10.21
CA GLU A 182 -15.66 -19.46 -11.05
C GLU A 182 -14.95 -18.38 -10.21
N GLN A 183 -15.38 -18.19 -8.96
CA GLN A 183 -14.72 -17.27 -8.03
C GLN A 183 -13.40 -17.85 -7.54
N ASP A 184 -13.34 -19.15 -7.23
CA ASP A 184 -12.11 -19.84 -6.84
C ASP A 184 -11.05 -19.78 -7.95
N GLU A 185 -11.46 -19.93 -9.22
CA GLU A 185 -10.56 -19.77 -10.37
C GLU A 185 -9.90 -18.38 -10.39
N ILE A 186 -10.69 -17.31 -10.18
CA ILE A 186 -10.18 -15.93 -10.10
C ILE A 186 -9.27 -15.76 -8.87
N ILE A 187 -9.67 -16.29 -7.71
CA ILE A 187 -8.92 -16.18 -6.46
C ILE A 187 -7.57 -16.88 -6.56
N ARG A 188 -7.53 -18.10 -7.12
CA ARG A 188 -6.35 -18.95 -7.19
C ARG A 188 -5.55 -18.81 -8.48
N SER A 189 -6.00 -18.00 -9.43
CA SER A 189 -5.28 -17.80 -10.70
C SER A 189 -3.81 -17.42 -10.48
N ASP A 190 -2.92 -18.12 -11.18
CA ASP A 190 -1.46 -17.96 -11.10
C ASP A 190 -0.94 -16.68 -11.78
N HIS A 191 -1.81 -15.82 -12.31
CA HIS A 191 -1.38 -14.60 -13.00
C HIS A 191 -0.65 -13.62 -12.06
N LEU A 192 0.60 -13.28 -12.41
CA LEU A 192 1.52 -12.47 -11.61
C LEU A 192 1.53 -10.97 -11.94
N GLY A 193 0.57 -10.49 -12.74
CA GLY A 193 0.50 -9.11 -13.23
C GLY A 193 -0.81 -8.40 -12.88
N VAL A 194 -1.25 -7.53 -13.79
CA VAL A 194 -2.51 -6.79 -13.65
C VAL A 194 -3.68 -7.71 -13.95
N MET A 195 -4.58 -7.85 -12.98
CA MET A 195 -5.83 -8.58 -13.15
C MET A 195 -7.00 -7.61 -13.05
N VAL A 196 -7.89 -7.66 -14.04
CA VAL A 196 -9.15 -6.91 -14.03
C VAL A 196 -10.28 -7.88 -13.74
N ILE A 197 -11.02 -7.63 -12.66
CA ILE A 197 -12.21 -8.40 -12.28
C ILE A 197 -13.43 -7.58 -12.66
N GLU A 198 -13.99 -7.86 -13.83
CA GLU A 198 -15.21 -7.23 -14.35
C GLU A 198 -16.43 -8.16 -14.17
N GLY A 199 -17.60 -7.57 -13.99
CA GLY A 199 -18.84 -8.33 -13.82
C GLY A 199 -20.01 -7.45 -13.40
N GLY A 200 -21.22 -7.99 -13.47
CA GLY A 200 -22.45 -7.26 -13.15
C GLY A 200 -22.57 -6.82 -11.68
N PRO A 201 -23.49 -5.89 -11.36
CA PRO A 201 -23.83 -5.57 -9.97
C PRO A 201 -24.21 -6.83 -9.18
N GLY A 202 -23.76 -6.93 -7.93
CA GLY A 202 -24.11 -8.05 -7.05
C GLY A 202 -23.31 -9.34 -7.24
N THR A 203 -22.41 -9.45 -8.22
CA THR A 203 -21.62 -10.68 -8.46
C THR A 203 -20.47 -10.91 -7.48
N GLY A 204 -20.33 -10.07 -6.44
CA GLY A 204 -19.32 -10.27 -5.39
C GLY A 204 -17.89 -9.87 -5.74
N LYS A 205 -17.65 -9.13 -6.84
CA LYS A 205 -16.30 -8.75 -7.34
C LYS A 205 -15.34 -8.26 -6.26
N THR A 206 -15.77 -7.33 -5.42
CA THR A 206 -14.95 -6.77 -4.34
C THR A 206 -14.55 -7.84 -3.34
N VAL A 207 -15.48 -8.72 -2.99
CA VAL A 207 -15.21 -9.82 -2.07
C VAL A 207 -14.21 -10.80 -2.69
N VAL A 208 -14.42 -11.19 -3.95
CA VAL A 208 -13.50 -12.05 -4.72
C VAL A 208 -12.10 -11.46 -4.78
N ALA A 209 -11.98 -10.14 -5.03
CA ALA A 209 -10.70 -9.44 -5.06
C ALA A 209 -9.99 -9.50 -3.69
N LEU A 210 -10.71 -9.28 -2.59
CA LEU A 210 -10.13 -9.36 -1.24
C LEU A 210 -9.69 -10.79 -0.90
N HIS A 211 -10.46 -11.80 -1.30
CA HIS A 211 -10.06 -13.20 -1.12
C HIS A 211 -8.83 -13.56 -1.96
N ARG A 212 -8.73 -13.04 -3.19
CA ARG A 212 -7.52 -13.15 -4.00
C ARG A 212 -6.32 -12.54 -3.28
N VAL A 213 -6.46 -11.36 -2.69
CA VAL A 213 -5.40 -10.74 -1.88
C VAL A 213 -4.99 -11.65 -0.73
N ALA A 214 -5.94 -12.20 0.04
CA ALA A 214 -5.65 -13.14 1.12
C ALA A 214 -4.95 -14.42 0.64
N TYR A 215 -5.31 -14.94 -0.53
CA TYR A 215 -4.65 -16.09 -1.17
C TYR A 215 -3.21 -15.75 -1.59
N LEU A 216 -2.98 -14.57 -2.17
CA LEU A 216 -1.63 -14.12 -2.55
C LEU A 216 -0.75 -13.85 -1.33
N LEU A 217 -1.31 -13.31 -0.24
CA LEU A 217 -0.59 -13.13 1.04
C LEU A 217 -0.15 -14.47 1.64
N TYR A 218 -0.98 -15.52 1.49
CA TYR A 218 -0.63 -16.88 1.91
C TYR A 218 0.42 -17.53 1.01
N THR A 219 0.18 -17.57 -0.30
CA THR A 219 1.03 -18.29 -1.27
C THR A 219 2.34 -17.57 -1.58
N GLN A 220 2.33 -16.24 -1.59
CA GLN A 220 3.49 -15.40 -1.93
C GLN A 220 4.05 -14.66 -0.72
N ARG A 221 3.90 -15.23 0.48
CA ARG A 221 4.28 -14.62 1.75
C ARG A 221 5.66 -13.97 1.75
N LYS A 222 6.69 -14.66 1.23
CA LYS A 222 8.07 -14.14 1.15
C LYS A 222 8.19 -12.83 0.35
N ARG A 223 7.36 -12.65 -0.69
CA ARG A 223 7.36 -11.45 -1.55
C ARG A 223 6.56 -10.31 -0.90
N MET A 224 5.44 -10.66 -0.28
CA MET A 224 4.49 -9.70 0.30
C MET A 224 4.93 -9.16 1.66
N GLU A 225 5.63 -9.95 2.48
CA GLU A 225 6.16 -9.53 3.79
C GLU A 225 7.06 -8.28 3.74
N ARG A 226 7.62 -7.95 2.57
CA ARG A 226 8.48 -6.77 2.37
C ARG A 226 7.75 -5.53 1.86
N HIS A 227 6.56 -5.68 1.26
CA HIS A 227 5.91 -4.61 0.49
C HIS A 227 4.50 -4.26 0.98
N GLY A 228 3.85 -5.13 1.77
CA GLY A 228 2.47 -4.94 2.22
C GLY A 228 1.46 -4.94 1.06
N VAL A 229 0.19 -4.66 1.37
CA VAL A 229 -0.86 -4.50 0.36
C VAL A 229 -1.56 -3.15 0.55
N LEU A 230 -1.71 -2.39 -0.53
CA LEU A 230 -2.47 -1.15 -0.55
C LEU A 230 -3.83 -1.38 -1.23
N VAL A 231 -4.90 -1.16 -0.48
CA VAL A 231 -6.28 -1.19 -1.00
C VAL A 231 -6.79 0.24 -1.08
N ILE A 232 -7.03 0.70 -2.30
CA ILE A 232 -7.58 2.03 -2.55
C ILE A 232 -9.09 1.93 -2.79
N GLY A 233 -9.87 2.66 -1.99
CA GLY A 233 -11.31 2.75 -2.12
C GLY A 233 -11.79 4.15 -2.48
N PRO A 234 -13.05 4.28 -2.94
CA PRO A 234 -13.62 5.57 -3.32
C PRO A 234 -13.84 6.49 -2.11
N ASN A 235 -14.21 5.94 -0.96
CA ASN A 235 -14.49 6.72 0.25
C ASN A 235 -14.27 5.91 1.54
N PRO A 236 -14.17 6.56 2.72
CA PRO A 236 -13.94 5.87 3.98
C PRO A 236 -15.05 4.89 4.37
N ALA A 237 -16.32 5.21 4.10
CA ALA A 237 -17.45 4.34 4.45
C ALA A 237 -17.39 2.99 3.69
N PHE A 238 -16.97 3.02 2.42
CA PHE A 238 -16.70 1.82 1.65
C PHE A 238 -15.53 1.03 2.22
N LEU A 239 -14.45 1.70 2.61
CA LEU A 239 -13.29 1.05 3.22
C LEU A 239 -13.65 0.40 4.56
N ASP A 240 -14.45 1.05 5.39
CA ASP A 240 -14.95 0.49 6.64
C ASP A 240 -15.86 -0.73 6.39
N HIS A 241 -16.67 -0.67 5.32
CA HIS A 241 -17.55 -1.76 4.92
C HIS A 241 -16.77 -3.02 4.52
N ILE A 242 -15.66 -2.87 3.79
CA ILE A 242 -14.84 -3.99 3.31
C ILE A 242 -13.70 -4.37 4.26
N GLY A 243 -13.27 -3.44 5.12
CA GLY A 243 -12.05 -3.55 5.94
C GLY A 243 -12.11 -4.66 6.99
N ARG A 244 -13.28 -5.27 7.20
CA ARG A 244 -13.46 -6.41 8.10
C ARG A 244 -13.14 -7.76 7.47
N VAL A 245 -13.14 -7.86 6.13
CA VAL A 245 -12.98 -9.14 5.41
C VAL A 245 -11.57 -9.71 5.65
N LEU A 246 -10.52 -8.95 5.32
CA LEU A 246 -9.13 -9.44 5.44
C LEU A 246 -8.70 -9.74 6.88
N PRO A 247 -8.99 -8.89 7.89
CA PRO A 247 -8.73 -9.24 9.29
C PRO A 247 -9.46 -10.50 9.75
N SER A 248 -10.71 -10.73 9.27
CA SER A 248 -11.45 -11.96 9.59
C SER A 248 -10.82 -13.25 9.02
N LEU A 249 -9.84 -13.10 8.12
CA LEU A 249 -9.03 -14.17 7.52
C LEU A 249 -7.62 -14.25 8.14
N GLY A 250 -7.34 -13.46 9.17
CA GLY A 250 -6.05 -13.40 9.84
C GLY A 250 -4.99 -12.56 9.10
N GLU A 251 -5.39 -11.74 8.14
CA GLU A 251 -4.50 -10.86 7.39
C GLU A 251 -4.47 -9.43 7.97
N SER A 252 -3.26 -8.93 8.22
CA SER A 252 -3.03 -7.63 8.90
C SER A 252 -2.05 -6.70 8.19
N ASP A 253 -1.31 -7.20 7.19
CA ASP A 253 -0.34 -6.42 6.41
C ASP A 253 -1.03 -5.65 5.26
N VAL A 254 -2.17 -5.01 5.53
CA VAL A 254 -3.00 -4.33 4.53
C VAL A 254 -3.33 -2.91 4.98
N VAL A 255 -3.04 -1.95 4.10
CA VAL A 255 -3.31 -0.53 4.28
C VAL A 255 -4.51 -0.14 3.42
N PHE A 256 -5.53 0.40 4.05
CA PHE A 256 -6.73 0.92 3.38
C PHE A 256 -6.65 2.43 3.28
N MET A 257 -6.76 2.98 2.07
CA MET A 257 -6.68 4.42 1.83
C MET A 257 -7.68 4.86 0.77
N THR A 258 -8.09 6.13 0.82
CA THR A 258 -8.78 6.77 -0.30
C THR A 258 -7.75 7.48 -1.18
N VAL A 259 -8.16 7.88 -2.39
CA VAL A 259 -7.31 8.70 -3.28
C VAL A 259 -6.85 9.99 -2.57
N GLY A 260 -7.75 10.64 -1.83
CA GLY A 260 -7.46 11.84 -1.04
C GLY A 260 -6.54 11.62 0.18
N GLY A 261 -6.15 10.38 0.48
CA GLY A 261 -5.21 10.05 1.55
C GLY A 261 -3.79 9.72 1.07
N LEU A 262 -3.54 9.64 -0.24
CA LEU A 262 -2.26 9.16 -0.80
C LEU A 262 -1.04 10.00 -0.39
N VAL A 263 -1.23 11.28 -0.07
CA VAL A 263 -0.17 12.15 0.44
C VAL A 263 -0.10 12.05 1.97
N PRO A 264 1.03 11.59 2.55
CA PRO A 264 1.17 11.45 4.00
C PRO A 264 0.87 12.75 4.76
N GLY A 265 0.10 12.64 5.85
CA GLY A 265 -0.28 13.79 6.68
C GLY A 265 -1.41 14.66 6.12
N MET A 266 -1.91 14.36 4.91
CA MET A 266 -3.03 15.09 4.30
C MET A 266 -4.30 14.23 4.30
N ARG A 267 -5.43 14.87 4.59
CA ARG A 267 -6.77 14.28 4.43
C ARG A 267 -7.62 15.23 3.62
N VAL A 268 -7.81 14.90 2.35
CA VAL A 268 -8.65 15.69 1.45
C VAL A 268 -10.12 15.33 1.68
N THR A 269 -10.95 16.33 1.95
CA THR A 269 -12.41 16.18 2.11
C THR A 269 -13.22 16.92 1.04
N ALA A 270 -12.57 17.80 0.28
CA ALA A 270 -13.19 18.52 -0.82
C ALA A 270 -13.11 17.71 -2.11
N GLU A 271 -14.16 17.75 -2.91
CA GLU A 271 -14.20 17.17 -4.25
C GLU A 271 -14.21 18.29 -5.27
N ASP A 272 -13.40 18.13 -6.31
CA ASP A 272 -13.41 19.01 -7.47
C ASP A 272 -14.67 18.76 -8.31
N ALA A 273 -15.17 19.79 -8.98
CA ALA A 273 -16.19 19.63 -10.01
C ALA A 273 -15.69 18.71 -11.14
N ASP A 274 -16.59 17.97 -11.79
CA ASP A 274 -16.25 16.95 -12.81
C ASP A 274 -15.34 17.46 -13.93
N GLU A 275 -15.52 18.72 -14.34
CA GLU A 275 -14.71 19.37 -15.37
C GLU A 275 -13.25 19.57 -14.91
N VAL A 276 -13.06 20.06 -13.68
CA VAL A 276 -11.74 20.24 -13.06
C VAL A 276 -11.07 18.90 -12.83
N ALA A 277 -11.81 17.92 -12.29
CA ALA A 277 -11.31 16.58 -12.03
C ALA A 277 -10.85 15.88 -13.32
N ARG A 278 -11.58 16.07 -14.43
CA ARG A 278 -11.21 15.54 -15.75
C ARG A 278 -9.88 16.11 -16.26
N VAL A 279 -9.67 17.42 -16.13
CA VAL A 279 -8.41 18.06 -16.55
C VAL A 279 -7.25 17.56 -15.69
N LYS A 280 -7.40 17.59 -14.37
CA LYS A 280 -6.38 17.13 -13.41
C LYS A 280 -6.07 15.63 -13.53
N GLY A 281 -7.07 14.81 -13.87
CA GLY A 281 -6.92 13.37 -14.06
C GLY A 281 -6.32 12.96 -15.42
N SER A 282 -6.00 13.92 -16.28
CA SER A 282 -5.42 13.66 -17.61
C SER A 282 -3.89 13.76 -17.62
N LEU A 283 -3.23 13.05 -18.53
CA LEU A 283 -1.77 13.14 -18.69
C LEU A 283 -1.29 14.53 -19.12
N LYS A 284 -2.17 15.36 -19.73
CA LYS A 284 -1.85 16.75 -20.09
C LYS A 284 -1.49 17.60 -18.87
N MET A 285 -2.00 17.24 -17.69
CA MET A 285 -1.64 17.93 -16.45
C MET A 285 -0.13 17.83 -16.16
N LEU A 286 0.56 16.78 -16.64
CA LEU A 286 2.01 16.67 -16.50
C LEU A 286 2.75 17.77 -17.26
N ASP A 287 2.29 18.11 -18.47
CA ASP A 287 2.86 19.21 -19.26
C ASP A 287 2.63 20.56 -18.57
N VAL A 288 1.42 20.76 -18.04
CA VAL A 288 1.08 21.97 -17.26
C VAL A 288 1.98 22.09 -16.03
N LEU A 289 2.18 21.01 -15.27
CA LEU A 289 3.05 21.02 -14.09
C LEU A 289 4.51 21.26 -14.48
N ALA A 290 5.01 20.61 -15.54
CA ALA A 290 6.37 20.80 -16.03
C ALA A 290 6.61 22.25 -16.48
N ALA A 291 5.67 22.83 -17.23
CA ALA A 291 5.72 24.22 -17.65
C ALA A 291 5.62 25.19 -16.45
N ALA A 292 4.76 24.90 -15.47
CA ALA A 292 4.64 25.70 -14.25
C ALA A 292 5.92 25.67 -13.40
N VAL A 293 6.64 24.54 -13.34
CA VAL A 293 7.96 24.44 -12.71
C VAL A 293 9.01 25.17 -13.52
N ALA A 294 9.00 25.06 -14.85
CA ALA A 294 9.94 25.74 -15.73
C ALA A 294 9.79 27.27 -15.68
N ASP A 295 8.58 27.79 -15.51
CA ASP A 295 8.30 29.23 -15.31
C ASP A 295 8.97 29.81 -14.05
N ARG A 296 9.32 28.94 -13.07
CA ARG A 296 10.05 29.37 -11.87
C ARG A 296 11.54 29.56 -12.11
N GLN A 297 12.06 29.12 -13.25
CA GLN A 297 13.48 29.22 -13.62
C GLN A 297 13.67 30.48 -14.46
N ARG A 298 13.78 31.61 -13.76
CA ARG A 298 13.72 32.94 -14.37
C ARG A 298 15.09 33.38 -14.87
N LEU A 299 15.06 34.30 -15.83
CA LEU A 299 16.23 35.05 -16.25
C LEU A 299 16.14 36.48 -15.69
N PRO A 300 17.27 37.08 -15.29
CA PRO A 300 17.28 38.45 -14.83
C PRO A 300 16.90 39.39 -15.98
N LYS A 301 15.95 40.31 -15.75
CA LYS A 301 15.57 41.34 -16.75
C LYS A 301 16.69 42.36 -16.94
N ASP A 302 17.29 42.77 -15.83
CA ASP A 302 18.43 43.66 -15.76
C ASP A 302 19.60 42.93 -15.07
N PRO A 303 20.87 43.18 -15.44
CA PRO A 303 22.01 42.52 -14.80
C PRO A 303 22.05 42.77 -13.30
N LEU A 304 22.12 41.71 -12.50
CA LEU A 304 22.13 41.79 -11.04
C LEU A 304 23.55 42.03 -10.52
N PRO A 305 23.88 43.18 -9.91
CA PRO A 305 25.19 43.45 -9.36
C PRO A 305 25.40 42.74 -8.03
N ILE A 306 26.56 42.12 -7.87
CA ILE A 306 27.04 41.46 -6.65
C ILE A 306 28.32 42.17 -6.22
N GLU A 307 28.23 42.93 -5.13
CA GLU A 307 29.34 43.72 -4.57
C GLU A 307 30.17 42.85 -3.62
N LEU A 308 31.32 42.36 -4.10
CA LEU A 308 32.33 41.71 -3.27
C LEU A 308 33.31 42.76 -2.73
N ALA A 309 34.08 42.42 -1.70
CA ALA A 309 34.98 43.32 -0.99
C ALA A 309 35.92 44.12 -1.93
N ASP A 310 36.49 43.45 -2.93
CA ASP A 310 37.45 44.04 -3.85
C ASP A 310 36.91 44.29 -5.27
N VAL A 311 35.73 43.77 -5.61
CA VAL A 311 35.18 43.85 -6.97
C VAL A 311 33.66 43.68 -7.03
N THR A 312 33.00 44.45 -7.89
CA THR A 312 31.60 44.18 -8.26
C THR A 312 31.54 43.25 -9.47
N VAL A 313 30.91 42.09 -9.33
CA VAL A 313 30.58 41.18 -10.44
C VAL A 313 29.08 41.24 -10.72
N ARG A 314 28.62 40.68 -11.86
CA ARG A 314 27.21 40.71 -12.22
C ARG A 314 26.73 39.39 -12.79
N ILE A 315 25.50 39.02 -12.45
CA ILE A 315 24.77 37.93 -13.09
C ILE A 315 23.97 38.54 -14.23
N ASP A 316 24.39 38.27 -15.46
CA ASP A 316 23.70 38.69 -16.69
C ASP A 316 22.78 37.58 -17.21
N ALA A 317 21.90 37.93 -18.16
CA ALA A 317 20.96 37.00 -18.76
C ALA A 317 21.68 35.80 -19.41
N ASP A 318 22.79 36.03 -20.11
CA ASP A 318 23.57 34.97 -20.77
C ASP A 318 24.14 33.95 -19.76
N THR A 319 24.69 34.43 -18.65
CA THR A 319 25.22 33.55 -17.59
C THR A 319 24.10 32.77 -16.91
N ALA A 320 22.98 33.43 -16.62
CA ALA A 320 21.81 32.78 -16.02
C ALA A 320 21.17 31.75 -16.96
N GLU A 321 21.11 32.04 -18.26
CA GLU A 321 20.61 31.13 -19.27
C GLU A 321 21.51 29.91 -19.41
N TRP A 322 22.82 30.10 -19.51
CA TRP A 322 23.75 28.97 -19.56
C TRP A 322 23.62 28.07 -18.32
N ALA A 323 23.64 28.65 -17.12
CA ALA A 323 23.46 27.90 -15.88
C ALA A 323 22.10 27.18 -15.83
N ARG A 324 21.03 27.81 -16.35
CA ARG A 324 19.69 27.22 -16.41
C ARG A 324 19.65 26.01 -17.33
N GLU A 325 20.22 26.11 -18.52
CA GLU A 325 20.22 25.02 -19.50
C GLU A 325 21.07 23.83 -19.04
N GLU A 326 22.22 24.07 -18.41
CA GLU A 326 23.02 23.01 -17.79
C GLU A 326 22.27 22.34 -16.64
N ALA A 327 21.62 23.12 -15.76
CA ALA A 327 20.80 22.58 -14.68
C ALA A 327 19.64 21.72 -15.21
N ARG A 328 18.98 22.14 -16.30
CA ARG A 328 17.94 21.35 -16.99
C ARG A 328 18.49 20.07 -17.60
N THR A 329 19.65 20.16 -18.26
CA THR A 329 20.30 19.02 -18.93
C THR A 329 20.79 17.96 -17.94
N SER A 330 21.00 18.33 -16.67
CA SER A 330 21.37 17.38 -15.61
C SER A 330 20.33 16.27 -15.36
N GLY A 331 19.07 16.46 -15.79
CA GLY A 331 17.99 15.50 -15.58
C GLY A 331 17.53 15.34 -14.13
N LYS A 332 18.03 16.20 -13.21
CA LYS A 332 17.66 16.17 -11.79
C LYS A 332 16.33 16.88 -11.53
N PRO A 333 15.61 16.54 -10.44
CA PRO A 333 14.46 17.33 -9.97
C PRO A 333 14.82 18.80 -9.72
N HIS A 334 13.85 19.71 -9.85
CA HIS A 334 14.08 21.16 -9.80
C HIS A 334 14.90 21.64 -8.59
N ASN A 335 14.55 21.19 -7.37
CA ASN A 335 15.26 21.59 -6.15
C ASN A 335 16.70 21.04 -6.11
N ASP A 336 16.94 19.85 -6.65
CA ASP A 336 18.28 19.25 -6.70
C ASP A 336 19.14 19.87 -7.81
N ALA A 337 18.51 20.22 -8.94
CA ALA A 337 19.14 20.92 -10.06
C ALA A 337 19.58 22.34 -9.68
N ARG A 338 19.00 22.93 -8.62
CA ARG A 338 19.45 24.21 -8.06
C ARG A 338 20.92 24.18 -7.64
N HIS A 339 21.42 23.03 -7.18
CA HIS A 339 22.84 22.88 -6.84
C HIS A 339 23.73 23.11 -8.08
N VAL A 340 23.38 22.47 -9.21
CA VAL A 340 24.09 22.62 -10.48
C VAL A 340 24.05 24.07 -10.96
N PHE A 341 22.86 24.69 -10.92
CA PHE A 341 22.71 26.11 -11.25
C PHE A 341 23.62 26.99 -10.39
N THR A 342 23.61 26.78 -9.07
CA THR A 342 24.39 27.55 -8.10
C THR A 342 25.89 27.37 -8.32
N GLU A 343 26.36 26.14 -8.54
CA GLU A 343 27.77 25.84 -8.84
C GLU A 343 28.24 26.58 -10.08
N ILE A 344 27.44 26.57 -11.15
CA ILE A 344 27.77 27.22 -12.40
C ILE A 344 27.84 28.74 -12.23
N ILE A 345 26.82 29.35 -11.62
CA ILE A 345 26.84 30.79 -11.35
C ILE A 345 28.04 31.16 -10.49
N THR A 346 28.30 30.41 -9.41
CA THR A 346 29.44 30.65 -8.50
C THR A 346 30.76 30.57 -9.25
N TYR A 347 30.93 29.54 -10.09
CA TYR A 347 32.11 29.38 -10.94
C TYR A 347 32.30 30.59 -11.87
N VAL A 348 31.26 31.00 -12.61
CA VAL A 348 31.37 32.16 -13.53
C VAL A 348 31.71 33.44 -12.80
N LEU A 349 31.05 33.72 -11.67
CA LEU A 349 31.30 34.93 -10.89
C LEU A 349 32.71 34.93 -10.31
N THR A 350 33.18 33.78 -9.81
CA THR A 350 34.53 33.62 -9.26
C THR A 350 35.58 33.86 -10.34
N GLU A 351 35.45 33.24 -11.52
CA GLU A 351 36.37 33.47 -12.64
C GLU A 351 36.37 34.93 -13.11
N ARG A 352 35.21 35.59 -13.13
CA ARG A 352 35.09 37.02 -13.46
C ARG A 352 35.75 37.92 -12.41
N ALA A 353 35.61 37.59 -11.13
CA ALA A 353 36.24 38.32 -10.01
C ALA A 353 37.76 38.17 -10.06
N ILE A 354 38.26 36.94 -10.18
CA ILE A 354 39.68 36.58 -10.37
C ILE A 354 40.29 37.38 -11.53
N ALA A 355 39.61 37.40 -12.69
CA ALA A 355 40.10 38.11 -13.87
C ALA A 355 40.12 39.65 -13.72
N ARG A 356 39.39 40.21 -12.76
CA ARG A 356 39.37 41.65 -12.46
C ARG A 356 40.37 42.02 -11.37
N ILE A 357 40.42 41.27 -10.28
CA ILE A 357 41.35 41.46 -9.15
C ILE A 357 42.78 41.18 -9.60
N GLY A 358 43.00 40.10 -10.34
CA GLY A 358 44.33 39.66 -10.76
C GLY A 358 44.98 40.50 -11.86
N ARG A 359 44.28 41.49 -12.44
CA ARG A 359 44.87 42.42 -13.42
C ARG A 359 45.91 43.31 -12.74
N GLY A 360 47.17 42.89 -12.82
CA GLY A 360 48.34 43.66 -12.38
C GLY A 360 48.90 43.30 -11.01
N TRP A 361 48.36 42.28 -10.33
CA TRP A 361 48.77 41.89 -8.96
C TRP A 361 49.37 40.49 -8.84
N LEU A 362 48.99 39.53 -9.70
CA LEU A 362 49.45 38.14 -9.64
C LEU A 362 50.00 37.67 -10.99
N THR A 363 51.09 36.90 -10.98
CA THR A 363 51.62 36.26 -12.19
C THR A 363 51.01 34.86 -12.37
N ARG A 364 51.15 34.26 -13.57
CA ARG A 364 50.68 32.89 -13.82
C ARG A 364 51.46 31.81 -13.06
N GLU A 365 52.57 32.18 -12.43
CA GLU A 365 53.45 31.27 -11.69
C GLU A 365 52.97 31.05 -10.24
N ASP A 366 52.14 31.96 -9.70
CA ASP A 366 51.68 31.96 -8.30
C ASP A 366 50.42 31.09 -8.07
N ARG A 367 50.48 29.80 -8.42
CA ARG A 367 49.31 28.89 -8.37
C ARG A 367 48.60 28.86 -7.00
N ASP A 368 49.36 28.77 -5.92
CA ASP A 368 48.81 28.68 -4.56
C ASP A 368 48.04 29.96 -4.18
N ALA A 369 48.49 31.13 -4.64
CA ALA A 369 47.82 32.40 -4.39
C ALA A 369 46.49 32.49 -5.17
N TRP A 370 46.44 31.97 -6.39
CA TRP A 370 45.19 31.87 -7.17
C TRP A 370 44.18 30.91 -6.53
N GLU A 371 44.64 29.81 -5.95
CA GLU A 371 43.78 28.86 -5.26
C GLU A 371 43.23 29.45 -3.96
N GLN A 372 44.06 30.13 -3.16
CA GLN A 372 43.61 30.84 -1.96
C GLN A 372 42.59 31.95 -2.28
N LEU A 373 42.84 32.74 -3.33
CA LEU A 373 41.91 33.77 -3.78
C LEU A 373 40.57 33.17 -4.21
N ARG A 374 40.59 32.06 -4.96
CA ARG A 374 39.39 31.33 -5.38
C ARG A 374 38.57 30.88 -4.17
N THR A 375 39.20 30.22 -3.21
CA THR A 375 38.52 29.74 -2.00
C THR A 375 37.90 30.90 -1.22
N THR A 376 38.64 32.00 -1.05
CA THR A 376 38.15 33.20 -0.35
C THR A 376 36.91 33.80 -1.04
N LEU A 377 36.93 33.90 -2.37
CA LEU A 377 35.79 34.42 -3.14
C LEU A 377 34.57 33.50 -3.09
N ILE A 378 34.77 32.18 -3.06
CA ILE A 378 33.69 31.20 -2.93
C ILE A 378 33.03 31.33 -1.55
N ASP A 379 33.83 31.42 -0.49
CA ASP A 379 33.34 31.60 0.88
C ASP A 379 32.59 32.94 1.03
N GLU A 380 33.13 34.02 0.45
CA GLU A 380 32.47 35.33 0.43
C GLU A 380 31.13 35.29 -0.30
N LEU A 381 31.08 34.66 -1.48
CA LEU A 381 29.82 34.48 -2.22
C LEU A 381 28.80 33.66 -1.44
N ALA A 382 29.23 32.61 -0.75
CA ALA A 382 28.35 31.76 0.06
C ALA A 382 27.66 32.54 1.18
N ASP A 383 28.35 33.49 1.81
CA ASP A 383 27.82 34.34 2.89
C ASP A 383 27.14 35.63 2.38
N HIS A 384 27.18 35.90 1.07
CA HIS A 384 26.69 37.15 0.50
C HIS A 384 25.17 37.16 0.30
N LYS A 385 24.46 37.94 1.13
CA LYS A 385 22.98 38.00 1.15
C LYS A 385 22.33 38.33 -0.20
N VAL A 386 22.89 39.28 -0.96
CA VAL A 386 22.32 39.67 -2.27
C VAL A 386 22.53 38.56 -3.29
N PHE A 387 23.61 37.79 -3.16
CA PHE A 387 23.88 36.64 -4.03
C PHE A 387 22.88 35.53 -3.76
N THR A 388 22.68 35.16 -2.48
CA THR A 388 21.66 34.18 -2.09
C THR A 388 20.27 34.62 -2.55
N ALA A 389 19.90 35.90 -2.35
CA ALA A 389 18.62 36.44 -2.79
C ALA A 389 18.45 36.40 -4.32
N ALA A 390 19.50 36.69 -5.08
CA ALA A 390 19.49 36.56 -6.55
C ALA A 390 19.29 35.11 -6.99
N LEU A 391 19.94 34.14 -6.33
CA LEU A 391 19.72 32.72 -6.60
C LEU A 391 18.29 32.30 -6.25
N ASP A 392 17.72 32.80 -5.15
CA ASP A 392 16.32 32.55 -4.76
C ASP A 392 15.32 33.15 -5.75
N GLU A 393 15.63 34.31 -6.33
CA GLU A 393 14.79 34.95 -7.34
C GLU A 393 14.82 34.20 -8.68
N LEU A 394 16.01 33.76 -9.11
CA LEU A 394 16.21 33.10 -10.40
C LEU A 394 15.85 31.61 -10.37
N TRP A 395 16.08 30.94 -9.25
CA TRP A 395 15.82 29.51 -9.07
C TRP A 395 15.33 29.20 -7.63
N PRO A 396 14.09 29.56 -7.28
CA PRO A 396 13.56 29.38 -5.92
C PRO A 396 13.47 27.90 -5.51
N ILE A 397 13.60 27.60 -4.21
CA ILE A 397 13.24 26.28 -3.68
C ILE A 397 11.71 26.18 -3.65
N LEU A 398 11.16 25.14 -4.29
CA LEU A 398 9.72 24.96 -4.41
C LEU A 398 9.20 23.86 -3.49
N THR A 399 7.96 24.05 -3.04
CA THR A 399 7.13 22.97 -2.46
C THR A 399 5.94 22.71 -3.38
N PRO A 400 5.42 21.47 -3.44
CA PRO A 400 4.24 21.17 -4.26
C PRO A 400 3.04 22.07 -3.94
N GLN A 401 2.79 22.31 -2.64
CA GLN A 401 1.68 23.12 -2.16
C GLN A 401 1.83 24.59 -2.59
N GLY A 402 3.01 25.18 -2.42
CA GLY A 402 3.26 26.57 -2.82
C GLY A 402 3.17 26.77 -4.33
N LEU A 403 3.74 25.82 -5.11
CA LEU A 403 3.67 25.86 -6.56
C LEU A 403 2.22 25.82 -7.06
N LEU A 404 1.42 24.88 -6.56
CA LEU A 404 0.02 24.71 -6.96
C LEU A 404 -0.84 25.90 -6.54
N ALA A 405 -0.64 26.43 -5.33
CA ALA A 405 -1.42 27.57 -4.85
C ALA A 405 -1.19 28.83 -5.70
N GLU A 406 0.06 29.14 -5.99
CA GLU A 406 0.40 30.27 -6.86
C GLU A 406 0.01 30.04 -8.32
N LEU A 407 0.02 28.79 -8.79
CA LEU A 407 -0.45 28.45 -10.14
C LEU A 407 -1.95 28.68 -10.24
N TYR A 408 -2.75 28.07 -9.36
CA TYR A 408 -4.21 28.14 -9.43
C TYR A 408 -4.78 29.53 -9.11
N SER A 409 -4.09 30.32 -8.30
CA SER A 409 -4.50 31.70 -8.00
C SER A 409 -4.17 32.73 -9.10
N SER A 410 -3.39 32.34 -10.13
CA SER A 410 -2.91 33.27 -11.16
C SER A 410 -3.29 32.83 -12.58
N PRO A 411 -4.25 33.51 -13.23
CA PRO A 411 -4.60 33.27 -14.62
C PRO A 411 -3.42 33.45 -15.59
N GLU A 412 -2.49 34.35 -15.28
CA GLU A 412 -1.27 34.56 -16.07
C GLU A 412 -0.34 33.36 -16.02
N ARG A 413 -0.13 32.80 -14.82
CA ARG A 413 0.72 31.61 -14.65
C ARG A 413 0.09 30.37 -15.24
N LEU A 414 -1.23 30.21 -15.13
CA LEU A 414 -1.95 29.15 -15.82
C LEU A 414 -1.76 29.25 -17.33
N ARG A 415 -1.93 30.43 -17.93
CA ARG A 415 -1.71 30.63 -19.37
C ARG A 415 -0.26 30.36 -19.78
N ALA A 416 0.72 30.82 -19.00
CA ALA A 416 2.13 30.54 -19.25
C ALA A 416 2.45 29.04 -19.21
N ALA A 417 1.77 28.31 -18.30
CA ALA A 417 1.86 26.86 -18.19
C ALA A 417 0.94 26.09 -19.16
N GLN A 418 0.22 26.78 -20.06
CA GLN A 418 -0.77 26.19 -20.96
C GLN A 418 -1.89 25.41 -20.22
N GLY A 419 -2.16 25.79 -18.98
CA GLY A 419 -3.24 25.25 -18.15
C GLY A 419 -4.60 25.81 -18.58
N ASP A 420 -5.62 24.98 -18.40
CA ASP A 420 -7.02 25.36 -18.64
C ASP A 420 -7.49 26.38 -17.59
N GLU A 421 -8.30 27.36 -18.00
CA GLU A 421 -8.85 28.38 -17.10
C GLU A 421 -9.75 27.77 -16.01
N VAL A 422 -10.33 26.59 -16.26
CA VAL A 422 -11.13 25.86 -15.26
C VAL A 422 -10.32 25.49 -14.00
N LEU A 423 -8.98 25.47 -14.08
CA LEU A 423 -8.10 25.22 -12.94
C LEU A 423 -7.95 26.44 -12.01
N HIS A 424 -8.40 27.61 -12.43
CA HIS A 424 -8.28 28.84 -11.65
C HIS A 424 -9.11 28.78 -10.36
N ARG A 425 -8.52 29.24 -9.26
CA ARG A 425 -9.17 29.32 -7.94
C ARG A 425 -8.96 30.72 -7.36
N VAL A 426 -10.01 31.28 -6.76
CA VAL A 426 -9.94 32.58 -6.07
C VAL A 426 -8.99 32.51 -4.87
N ASP A 427 -9.03 31.39 -4.15
CA ASP A 427 -8.04 31.02 -3.14
C ASP A 427 -7.26 29.80 -3.64
N GLY A 428 -5.97 29.98 -3.93
CA GLY A 428 -5.10 28.89 -4.39
C GLY A 428 -4.75 27.88 -3.31
N HIS A 429 -4.92 28.24 -2.02
CA HIS A 429 -4.64 27.34 -0.90
C HIS A 429 -5.83 26.45 -0.51
N ALA A 430 -7.05 26.83 -0.92
CA ALA A 430 -8.22 25.96 -0.91
C ALA A 430 -8.12 24.94 -2.04
#